data_AF-A0A9E2V5B2-F1
#
_entry.id   AF-A0A9E2V5B2-F1
#
_cell.length_a   1.000
_cell.length_b   1.000
_cell.length_c   1.000
_cell.angle_alpha   90.00
_cell.angle_beta   90.00
_cell.angle_gamma   90.00
#
_symmetry.space_group_name_H-M   'P 1'
#
loop_
_entity.id
_entity.type
_entity.pdbx_description
1 polymer ?
#
loop_
_entity_poly.entity_id
_entity_poly.type
_entity_poly.pdbx_seq_one_letter_code
_entity_poly.pdbx_strand_id
1 'polypeptide(L)'
;MSETRVATGAWWDPQMWQRARAAYVFDLDHHPDAPAGFIQWLHWVLEAHVARGPQGRAALTVPPRAVIAASAGLNRHHALRAETRAAMEQAIIDDRQAGRLMSRSSWIHEAVAVSVADAQRRAGGTLTPVPDGQRLPNQPTKRSG
;
A
#
# COMPACT_ATOMS: atom_id res chain seq x y z
N MET A 1 -20.47 -15.87 -6.79
CA MET A 1 -20.86 -14.45 -6.65
C MET A 1 -19.72 -13.61 -7.21
N SER A 2 -20.00 -12.71 -8.16
CA SER A 2 -18.96 -11.87 -8.76
C SER A 2 -18.53 -10.78 -7.77
N GLU A 3 -17.24 -10.70 -7.48
CA GLU A 3 -16.64 -9.70 -6.60
C GLU A 3 -16.75 -8.30 -7.23
N THR A 4 -17.48 -7.37 -6.58
CA THR A 4 -17.63 -5.99 -7.06
C THR A 4 -16.36 -5.18 -6.79
N ARG A 5 -15.86 -4.47 -7.82
CA ARG A 5 -14.71 -3.57 -7.71
C ARG A 5 -15.10 -2.11 -7.90
N VAL A 6 -14.50 -1.23 -7.12
CA VAL A 6 -14.74 0.21 -7.10
C VAL A 6 -13.44 0.94 -7.42
N ALA A 7 -13.49 1.83 -8.42
CA ALA A 7 -12.38 2.70 -8.74
C ALA A 7 -12.07 3.63 -7.56
N THR A 8 -10.88 3.49 -6.98
CA THR A 8 -10.45 4.23 -5.81
C THR A 8 -9.24 5.09 -6.16
N GLY A 9 -9.44 6.40 -6.20
CA GLY A 9 -8.36 7.36 -6.44
C GLY A 9 -7.43 7.48 -5.25
N ALA A 10 -6.13 7.44 -5.52
CA ALA A 10 -5.06 7.73 -4.59
C ALA A 10 -4.00 8.61 -5.27
N TRP A 11 -3.58 9.65 -4.56
CA TRP A 11 -2.43 10.46 -4.97
C TRP A 11 -1.17 9.85 -4.42
N TRP A 12 -0.16 9.69 -5.27
CA TRP A 12 1.14 9.12 -4.91
C TRP A 12 2.27 10.13 -5.09
N ASP A 13 3.15 10.17 -4.10
CA ASP A 13 4.50 10.68 -4.31
C ASP A 13 5.24 9.66 -5.22
N PRO A 14 6.00 10.11 -6.25
CA PRO A 14 6.70 9.21 -7.18
C PRO A 14 7.70 8.27 -6.49
N GLN A 15 8.42 8.74 -5.47
CA GLN A 15 9.36 7.92 -4.72
C GLN A 15 8.62 6.85 -3.90
N MET A 16 7.51 7.20 -3.24
CA MET A 16 6.69 6.21 -2.55
C MET A 16 6.10 5.21 -3.54
N TRP A 17 5.66 5.66 -4.72
CA TRP A 17 5.18 4.76 -5.76
C TRP A 17 6.24 3.73 -6.16
N GLN A 18 7.49 4.16 -6.36
CA GLN A 18 8.58 3.23 -6.68
C GLN A 18 8.91 2.29 -5.51
N ARG A 19 8.93 2.80 -4.28
CA ARG A 19 9.15 1.98 -3.07
C ARG A 19 8.06 0.93 -2.89
N ALA A 20 6.80 1.28 -3.14
CA ALA A 20 5.68 0.34 -3.10
C ALA A 20 5.87 -0.80 -4.11
N ARG A 21 6.33 -0.48 -5.32
CA ARG A 21 6.63 -1.50 -6.35
C ARG A 21 7.79 -2.40 -5.94
N ALA A 22 8.84 -1.85 -5.35
CA ALA A 22 9.97 -2.62 -4.84
C ALA A 22 9.55 -3.55 -3.70
N ALA A 23 8.72 -3.07 -2.76
CA ALA A 23 8.17 -3.90 -1.68
C ALA A 23 7.29 -5.02 -2.20
N TYR A 24 6.42 -4.74 -3.17
CA TYR A 24 5.66 -5.78 -3.85
C TYR A 24 6.55 -6.86 -4.49
N VAL A 25 7.57 -6.47 -5.25
CA VAL A 25 8.48 -7.44 -5.90
C VAL A 25 9.21 -8.27 -4.84
N PHE A 26 9.68 -7.64 -3.76
CA PHE A 26 10.29 -8.37 -2.65
C PHE A 26 9.32 -9.36 -2.01
N ASP A 27 8.10 -8.94 -1.69
CA ASP A 27 7.09 -9.80 -1.09
C ASP A 27 6.68 -10.95 -2.01
N LEU A 28 6.52 -10.68 -3.30
CA LEU A 28 6.22 -11.68 -4.32
C LEU A 28 7.26 -12.82 -4.32
N ASP A 29 8.53 -12.48 -4.15
CA ASP A 29 9.65 -13.43 -4.19
C ASP A 29 9.90 -14.12 -2.83
N HIS A 30 9.54 -13.49 -1.70
CA HIS A 30 10.00 -13.92 -0.37
C HIS A 30 8.89 -14.19 0.65
N HIS A 31 7.63 -13.80 0.38
CA HIS A 31 6.52 -14.02 1.30
C HIS A 31 5.57 -15.10 0.76
N PRO A 32 5.36 -16.22 1.48
CA PRO A 32 4.57 -17.35 0.98
C PRO A 32 3.15 -16.93 0.58
N ASP A 33 2.54 -16.05 1.36
CA ASP A 33 1.17 -15.58 1.12
C ASP A 33 1.07 -14.33 0.23
N ALA A 34 2.18 -13.81 -0.31
CA ALA A 34 2.11 -12.61 -1.13
C ALA A 34 1.21 -12.82 -2.35
N PRO A 35 0.29 -11.89 -2.64
CA PRO A 35 -0.53 -11.99 -3.84
C PRO A 35 0.31 -11.86 -5.11
N ALA A 36 -0.07 -12.60 -6.15
CA ALA A 36 0.67 -12.63 -7.41
C ALA A 36 0.60 -11.32 -8.21
N GLY A 37 -0.27 -10.36 -7.88
CA GLY A 37 -0.42 -9.12 -8.62
C GLY A 37 -0.36 -7.89 -7.72
N PHE A 38 0.26 -6.80 -8.20
CA PHE A 38 0.43 -5.57 -7.43
C PHE A 38 -0.86 -5.01 -6.84
N ILE A 39 -1.97 -5.02 -7.60
CA ILE A 39 -3.26 -4.56 -7.07
C ILE A 39 -3.78 -5.48 -5.97
N GLN A 40 -3.58 -6.79 -6.07
CA GLN A 40 -3.96 -7.73 -5.01
C GLN A 40 -3.07 -7.56 -3.78
N TRP A 41 -1.76 -7.31 -3.97
CA TRP A 41 -0.84 -6.94 -2.90
C TRP A 41 -1.28 -5.65 -2.21
N LEU A 42 -1.76 -4.65 -2.96
CA LEU A 42 -2.32 -3.43 -2.37
C LEU A 42 -3.55 -3.73 -1.51
N HIS A 43 -4.45 -4.65 -1.91
CA HIS A 43 -5.56 -5.08 -1.04
C HIS A 43 -5.04 -5.65 0.27
N TRP A 44 -4.09 -6.59 0.17
CA TRP A 44 -3.50 -7.27 1.31
C TRP A 44 -2.86 -6.27 2.29
N VAL A 45 -2.13 -5.27 1.79
CA VAL A 45 -1.55 -4.19 2.59
C VAL A 45 -2.63 -3.35 3.28
N LEU A 46 -3.68 -2.94 2.56
CA LEU A 46 -4.76 -2.14 3.13
C LEU A 46 -5.52 -2.92 4.20
N GLU A 47 -5.81 -4.20 3.96
CA GLU A 47 -6.49 -5.10 4.89
C GLU A 47 -5.66 -5.31 6.16
N ALA A 48 -4.35 -5.54 6.02
CA ALA A 48 -3.45 -5.60 7.16
C ALA A 48 -3.43 -4.28 7.95
N HIS A 49 -3.59 -3.13 7.29
CA HIS A 49 -3.64 -1.83 7.97
C HIS A 49 -4.98 -1.54 8.65
N VAL A 50 -6.09 -2.00 8.07
CA VAL A 50 -7.40 -2.02 8.73
C VAL A 50 -7.32 -2.87 10.01
N ALA A 51 -6.77 -4.08 9.91
CA ALA A 51 -6.72 -5.06 11.01
C ALA A 51 -5.93 -4.59 12.25
N ARG A 52 -5.05 -3.58 12.11
CA ARG A 52 -4.35 -2.97 13.25
C ARG A 52 -5.28 -2.22 14.21
N GLY A 53 -6.48 -1.84 13.76
CA GLY A 53 -7.38 -0.97 14.50
C GLY A 53 -6.81 0.45 14.72
N PRO A 54 -7.61 1.38 15.26
CA PRO A 54 -7.20 2.77 15.42
C PRO A 54 -6.02 2.93 16.38
N GLN A 55 -5.99 2.18 17.49
CA GLN A 55 -4.89 2.22 18.46
C GLN A 55 -3.59 1.66 17.87
N GLY A 56 -3.66 0.53 17.17
CA GLY A 56 -2.49 -0.08 16.54
C GLY A 56 -1.92 0.80 15.43
N ARG A 57 -2.77 1.50 14.66
CA ARG A 57 -2.30 2.48 13.68
C ARG A 57 -1.71 3.74 14.33
N ALA A 58 -2.30 4.24 15.43
CA ALA A 58 -1.76 5.39 16.15
C ALA A 58 -0.37 5.13 16.77
N ALA A 59 -0.07 3.86 17.11
CA ALA A 59 1.23 3.45 17.64
C ALA A 59 2.32 3.28 16.56
N LEU A 60 1.99 3.41 15.27
CA LEU A 60 2.97 3.22 14.20
C LEU A 60 3.93 4.41 14.13
N THR A 61 5.24 4.11 14.08
CA THR A 61 6.24 5.08 13.65
C THR A 61 6.31 5.07 12.12
N VAL A 62 5.61 6.00 11.49
CA VAL A 62 5.62 6.14 10.02
C VAL A 62 6.45 7.37 9.64
N PRO A 63 7.45 7.22 8.75
CA PRO A 63 8.18 8.36 8.24
C PRO A 63 7.24 9.41 7.64
N PRO A 64 7.47 10.71 7.89
CA PRO A 64 6.64 11.75 7.29
C PRO A 64 6.70 11.65 5.78
N ARG A 65 5.55 11.89 5.13
CA ARG A 65 5.48 11.98 3.68
C ARG A 65 6.38 13.11 3.19
N ALA A 66 7.08 12.89 2.09
CA ALA A 66 7.82 13.94 1.42
C ALA A 66 6.88 15.09 1.03
N VAL A 67 7.31 16.33 1.30
CA VAL A 67 6.60 17.53 0.86
C VAL A 67 7.05 17.83 -0.56
N ILE A 68 6.22 17.48 -1.54
CA ILE A 68 6.44 17.79 -2.96
C ILE A 68 5.31 18.65 -3.50
N ALA A 69 5.58 19.40 -4.57
CA ALA A 69 4.55 20.15 -5.27
C ALA A 69 3.43 19.20 -5.76
N ALA A 70 2.17 19.63 -5.65
CA ALA A 70 1.02 18.78 -6.03
C ALA A 70 1.09 18.31 -7.50
N SER A 71 1.64 19.14 -8.39
CA SER A 71 1.86 18.85 -9.81
C SER A 71 2.93 17.78 -10.07
N ALA A 72 3.81 17.51 -9.11
CA ALA A 72 4.83 16.48 -9.20
C ALA A 72 4.30 15.09 -8.77
N GLY A 73 3.08 15.02 -8.23
CA GLY A 73 2.46 13.77 -7.80
C GLY A 73 1.75 13.00 -8.91
N LEU A 74 1.48 11.73 -8.63
CA LEU A 74 0.81 10.81 -9.54
C LEU A 74 -0.60 10.51 -9.04
N ASN A 75 -1.62 10.92 -9.78
CA ASN A 75 -2.99 10.48 -9.53
C ASN A 75 -3.22 9.11 -10.17
N ARG A 76 -3.53 8.09 -9.35
CA ARG A 76 -3.82 6.73 -9.83
C ARG A 76 -5.13 6.23 -9.26
N HIS A 77 -5.90 5.55 -10.10
CA HIS A 77 -7.10 4.82 -9.68
C HIS A 77 -6.79 3.34 -9.58
N HIS A 78 -7.12 2.75 -8.44
CA HIS A 78 -6.97 1.33 -8.17
C HIS A 78 -8.35 0.69 -8.07
N ALA A 79 -8.58 -0.41 -8.78
CA ALA A 79 -9.82 -1.16 -8.70
C ALA A 79 -9.81 -2.00 -7.42
N LEU A 80 -10.35 -1.44 -6.33
CA LEU A 80 -10.41 -2.12 -5.03
C LEU A 80 -11.71 -2.93 -4.89
N ARG A 81 -11.67 -4.05 -4.17
CA ARG A 81 -12.86 -4.77 -3.71
C ARG A 81 -13.73 -3.82 -2.90
N ALA A 82 -15.03 -3.88 -3.11
CA ALA A 82 -15.98 -3.00 -2.42
C ALA A 82 -15.86 -3.13 -0.89
N GLU A 83 -15.65 -4.34 -0.38
CA GLU A 83 -15.44 -4.61 1.05
C GLU A 83 -14.15 -3.99 1.60
N THR A 84 -13.01 -4.16 0.93
CA THR A 84 -11.73 -3.54 1.31
C THR A 84 -11.86 -2.02 1.30
N ARG A 85 -12.57 -1.48 0.29
CA ARG A 85 -12.83 -0.06 0.16
C ARG A 85 -13.67 0.48 1.33
N ALA A 86 -14.75 -0.21 1.70
CA ALA A 86 -15.61 0.17 2.80
C ALA A 86 -14.90 0.05 4.16
N ALA A 87 -14.15 -1.04 4.39
CA ALA A 87 -13.38 -1.25 5.60
C ALA A 87 -12.31 -0.15 5.82
N MET A 88 -11.65 0.28 4.73
CA MET A 88 -10.74 1.42 4.78
C MET A 88 -11.47 2.73 5.14
N GLU A 89 -12.66 2.99 4.61
CA GLU A 89 -13.43 4.19 4.97
C GLU A 89 -13.82 4.20 6.44
N GLN A 90 -14.27 3.06 6.94
CA GLN A 90 -14.59 2.92 8.35
C GLN A 90 -13.34 3.16 9.21
N ALA A 91 -12.20 2.56 8.85
CA ALA A 91 -10.94 2.79 9.55
C ALA A 91 -10.52 4.28 9.58
N ILE A 92 -10.75 5.03 8.50
CA ILE A 92 -10.49 6.48 8.46
C ILE A 92 -11.44 7.26 9.39
N ILE A 93 -12.69 6.82 9.51
CA ILE A 93 -13.67 7.41 10.45
C ILE A 93 -13.24 7.12 11.90
N ASP A 94 -12.85 5.89 12.20
CA ASP A 94 -12.39 5.47 13.53
C ASP A 94 -11.11 6.22 13.92
N ASP A 95 -10.16 6.37 12.99
CA ASP A 95 -8.94 7.15 13.19
C ASP A 95 -9.26 8.62 13.51
N ARG A 96 -10.26 9.20 12.83
CA ARG A 96 -10.72 10.57 13.10
C ARG A 96 -11.31 10.71 14.50
N GLN A 97 -12.11 9.74 14.94
CA GLN A 97 -12.65 9.71 16.30
C GLN A 97 -11.54 9.58 17.36
N ALA A 98 -10.45 8.89 17.01
CA ALA A 98 -9.23 8.81 17.80
C ALA A 98 -8.29 10.03 17.64
N GLY A 99 -8.75 11.11 17.00
CA GLY A 99 -7.99 12.36 16.85
C GLY A 99 -7.01 12.42 15.68
N ARG A 100 -6.97 11.39 14.82
CA ARG A 100 -6.09 11.32 13.63
C ARG A 100 -6.87 11.69 12.37
N LEU A 101 -6.73 12.94 11.92
CA LEU A 101 -7.37 13.43 10.70
C LEU A 101 -6.52 13.11 9.48
N MET A 102 -6.98 12.19 8.64
CA MET A 102 -6.29 11.78 7.42
C MET A 102 -7.22 11.81 6.20
N SER A 103 -6.68 12.21 5.06
CA SER A 103 -7.32 11.98 3.76
C SER A 103 -7.18 10.51 3.36
N ARG A 104 -8.01 10.04 2.41
CA ARG A 104 -7.87 8.69 1.84
C ARG A 104 -6.47 8.43 1.28
N SER A 105 -5.93 9.37 0.51
CA SER A 105 -4.58 9.24 -0.06
C SER A 105 -3.51 9.18 1.02
N SER A 106 -3.66 9.97 2.10
CA SER A 106 -2.73 9.93 3.24
C SER A 106 -2.79 8.59 3.97
N TRP A 107 -3.99 8.04 4.15
CA TRP A 107 -4.19 6.75 4.82
C TRP A 107 -3.62 5.59 3.99
N ILE A 108 -3.88 5.57 2.68
CA ILE A 108 -3.26 4.58 1.76
C ILE A 108 -1.74 4.70 1.78
N HIS A 109 -1.21 5.93 1.79
CA HIS A 109 0.22 6.16 1.86
C HIS A 109 0.83 5.63 3.16
N GLU A 110 0.17 5.82 4.30
CA GLU A 110 0.61 5.28 5.58
C GLU A 110 0.64 3.74 5.57
N ALA A 111 -0.45 3.11 5.12
CA ALA A 111 -0.54 1.65 4.99
C ALA A 111 0.64 1.09 4.18
N VAL A 112 0.93 1.72 3.04
CA VAL A 112 2.00 1.30 2.14
C VAL A 112 3.38 1.59 2.73
N ALA A 113 3.58 2.75 3.36
CA ALA A 113 4.83 3.09 4.02
C ALA A 113 5.21 2.07 5.10
N VAL A 114 4.22 1.60 5.87
CA VAL A 114 4.40 0.57 6.89
C VAL A 114 4.82 -0.76 6.27
N SER A 115 4.17 -1.18 5.18
CA SER A 115 4.54 -2.42 4.48
C SER A 115 5.90 -2.32 3.78
N VAL A 116 6.26 -1.16 3.23
CA VAL A 116 7.60 -0.90 2.67
C VAL A 116 8.65 -1.01 3.76
N ALA A 117 8.44 -0.38 4.91
CA ALA A 117 9.37 -0.47 6.04
C ALA A 117 9.51 -1.91 6.55
N ASP A 118 8.42 -2.68 6.57
CA ASP A 118 8.46 -4.09 6.92
C ASP A 118 9.28 -4.93 5.91
N ALA A 119 9.03 -4.77 4.62
CA ALA A 119 9.78 -5.43 3.56
C ALA A 119 11.28 -5.07 3.63
N GLN A 120 11.60 -3.80 3.86
CA GLN A 120 12.98 -3.32 4.07
C GLN A 120 13.67 -4.02 5.23
N ARG A 121 13.00 -4.12 6.39
CA ARG A 121 13.55 -4.86 7.53
C ARG A 121 13.80 -6.33 7.20
N ARG A 122 12.85 -7.00 6.55
CA ARG A 122 12.98 -8.41 6.13
C ARG A 122 14.11 -8.61 5.11
N ALA A 123 14.36 -7.62 4.26
CA ALA A 123 15.47 -7.62 3.30
C ALA A 123 16.84 -7.29 3.94
N GLY A 124 16.90 -6.95 5.22
CA GLY A 124 18.13 -6.52 5.89
C GLY A 124 18.57 -5.08 5.53
N GLY A 125 17.67 -4.25 5.01
CA GLY A 125 17.97 -2.85 4.68
C GLY A 125 17.19 -2.34 3.47
N THR A 126 17.91 -2.03 2.39
CA THR A 126 17.32 -1.43 1.19
C THR A 126 16.72 -2.49 0.26
N LEU A 127 15.57 -2.18 -0.31
CA LEU A 127 14.95 -2.99 -1.35
C LEU A 127 15.60 -2.70 -2.71
N THR A 128 15.74 -3.72 -3.54
CA THR A 128 16.13 -3.55 -4.95
C THR A 128 15.05 -2.72 -5.66
N PRO A 129 15.40 -1.56 -6.26
CA PRO A 129 14.43 -0.73 -6.95
C PRO A 129 13.95 -1.43 -8.22
N VAL A 130 12.67 -1.22 -8.57
CA VAL A 130 12.16 -1.63 -9.88
C VAL A 130 12.58 -0.56 -10.90
N PRO A 131 13.23 -0.93 -12.02
CA PRO A 131 13.64 0.01 -13.04
C PRO A 131 12.50 0.94 -13.49
N ASP A 132 12.84 2.21 -13.73
CA ASP A 132 11.89 3.19 -14.24
C ASP A 132 11.32 2.75 -15.59
N GLY A 133 10.02 2.97 -15.79
CA GLY A 133 9.32 2.59 -17.01
C GLY A 133 9.05 1.09 -17.18
N GLN A 134 9.69 0.20 -16.42
CA GLN A 134 9.39 -1.23 -16.48
C GLN A 134 7.96 -1.47 -16.00
N ARG A 135 7.11 -2.12 -16.80
CA ARG A 135 5.78 -2.53 -16.34
C ARG A 135 5.93 -3.75 -15.43
N LEU A 136 5.21 -3.74 -14.30
CA LEU A 136 5.07 -4.96 -13.52
C LEU A 136 4.25 -5.96 -14.34
N PRO A 137 4.69 -7.22 -14.49
CA PRO A 137 3.90 -8.23 -15.16
C PRO A 137 2.53 -8.39 -14.46
N ASN A 138 1.51 -8.74 -15.25
CA ASN A 138 0.22 -9.13 -14.69
C ASN A 138 0.35 -10.55 -14.15
N GLN A 139 0.17 -10.72 -12.84
CA GLN A 139 0.22 -12.01 -12.16
C GLN A 139 1.52 -12.82 -12.44
N PRO A 140 2.72 -12.26 -12.19
CA PRO A 140 3.96 -13.02 -12.27
C PRO A 140 3.91 -14.32 -11.50
N THR A 141 4.50 -15.37 -12.08
CA THR A 141 4.80 -16.61 -11.38
C THR A 141 5.74 -16.31 -10.22
N LYS A 142 5.42 -16.83 -9.03
CA LYS A 142 6.34 -16.76 -7.88
C LYS A 142 7.60 -17.55 -8.20
N ARG A 143 8.77 -17.08 -7.75
CA ARG A 143 9.98 -17.88 -7.80
C ARG A 143 9.74 -19.17 -7.02
N SER A 144 9.86 -20.31 -7.67
CA SER A 144 9.92 -21.60 -7.00
C SER A 144 11.22 -21.60 -6.21
N GLY A 145 11.12 -21.66 -4.88
CA GLY A 145 12.27 -21.90 -4.00
C GLY A 145 12.86 -23.28 -4.22
#